data_AF-A0A0Q6MH35-F1
#
_entry.id   AF-A0A0Q6MH35-F1
#
_cell.length_a   1.000
_cell.length_b   1.000
_cell.length_c   1.000
_cell.angle_alpha   90.00
_cell.angle_beta   90.00
_cell.angle_gamma   90.00
#
_symmetry.space_group_name_H-M   'P 1'
#
loop_
_entity.id
_entity.type
_entity.pdbx_description
1 polymer ?
#
loop_
_entity_poly.entity_id
_entity_poly.type
_entity_poly.pdbx_seq_one_letter_code
_entity_poly.pdbx_strand_id
1 'polypeptide(L)'
;MRRLRRSRAAILDPAIPSRRGSSFFTNVKETTMTYALEIQVEELRAEMRAVVDAAERRQIKAELELAQAELAAALAEQDGSHSSEPPF
;
A
#
# COMPACT_ATOMS: atom_id res chain seq x y z
N MET A 1 -46.56 15.27 -36.27
CA MET A 1 -47.76 14.80 -35.54
C MET A 1 -47.43 14.64 -34.05
N ARG A 2 -48.06 15.48 -33.22
CA ARG A 2 -48.49 15.30 -31.81
C ARG A 2 -47.53 14.71 -30.76
N ARG A 3 -47.14 15.61 -29.85
CA ARG A 3 -47.23 15.57 -28.36
C ARG A 3 -46.47 14.46 -27.62
N LEU A 4 -45.60 14.89 -26.69
CA LEU A 4 -45.91 14.73 -25.26
C LEU A 4 -45.21 15.81 -24.42
N ARG A 5 -46.03 16.60 -23.71
CA ARG A 5 -45.56 17.49 -22.64
C ARG A 5 -45.08 16.64 -21.48
N ARG A 6 -43.93 16.95 -20.90
CA ARG A 6 -43.72 16.76 -19.47
C ARG A 6 -42.75 17.80 -18.93
N SER A 7 -43.33 18.94 -18.56
CA SER A 7 -42.74 19.85 -17.59
C SER A 7 -42.71 19.13 -16.24
N ARG A 8 -41.54 18.96 -15.63
CA ARG A 8 -41.41 18.95 -14.17
C ARG A 8 -39.95 19.19 -13.76
N ALA A 9 -39.75 20.30 -13.08
CA ALA A 9 -38.52 20.69 -12.41
C ALA A 9 -38.07 19.64 -11.38
N ALA A 10 -36.75 19.50 -11.22
CA ALA A 10 -36.10 19.10 -9.98
C ALA A 10 -34.59 19.39 -10.08
N ILE A 11 -34.22 20.61 -9.67
CA ILE A 11 -33.02 20.95 -8.87
C ILE A 11 -31.81 20.01 -9.09
N LEU A 12 -30.90 20.41 -9.98
CA LEU A 12 -29.49 20.02 -9.81
C LEU A 12 -28.85 21.12 -8.96
N ASP A 13 -28.74 20.84 -7.67
CA ASP A 13 -27.99 21.66 -6.71
C ASP A 13 -26.51 21.70 -7.11
N PRO A 14 -25.91 22.87 -7.43
CA PRO A 14 -24.49 22.98 -7.77
C PRO A 14 -23.61 23.07 -6.52
N ALA A 15 -23.85 22.21 -5.53
CA ALA A 15 -23.09 22.20 -4.29
C ALA A 15 -22.86 20.78 -3.76
N ILE A 16 -22.25 19.92 -4.58
CA ILE A 16 -21.38 18.89 -4.02
C ILE A 16 -19.97 19.46 -4.04
N PRO A 17 -19.48 20.08 -2.94
CA PRO A 17 -18.05 20.12 -2.74
C PRO A 17 -17.65 18.66 -2.66
N SER A 18 -17.08 18.12 -3.75
CA SER A 18 -16.34 16.86 -3.69
C SER A 18 -15.22 17.12 -2.72
N ARG A 19 -15.53 16.75 -1.48
CA ARG A 19 -14.73 16.90 -0.29
C ARG A 19 -13.39 16.32 -0.68
N ARG A 20 -12.38 17.20 -0.76
CA ARG A 20 -10.97 16.90 -0.94
C ARG A 20 -10.66 15.54 -0.32
N GLY A 21 -10.67 14.50 -1.15
CA GLY A 21 -10.19 13.19 -0.81
C GLY A 21 -8.68 13.34 -0.75
N SER A 22 -8.20 13.67 0.43
CA SER A 22 -6.80 13.56 0.79
C SER A 22 -6.28 12.22 0.29
N SER A 23 -5.34 12.27 -0.67
CA SER A 23 -4.39 11.21 -1.04
C SER A 23 -4.91 9.76 -1.15
N PHE A 24 -5.65 9.43 -2.21
CA PHE A 24 -5.84 8.01 -2.62
C PHE A 24 -4.72 7.45 -3.51
N PHE A 25 -3.82 8.29 -4.02
CA PHE A 25 -2.80 7.90 -5.01
C PHE A 25 -1.39 7.69 -4.46
N THR A 26 -1.12 7.98 -3.20
CA THR A 26 0.22 7.80 -2.59
C THR A 26 0.43 6.41 -2.02
N ASN A 27 -0.63 5.76 -1.51
CA ASN A 27 -0.50 4.47 -0.84
C ASN A 27 -0.24 3.28 -1.78
N VAL A 28 -0.70 3.33 -3.04
CA VAL A 28 -0.50 2.20 -4.00
C VAL A 28 0.98 1.91 -4.26
N LYS A 29 1.82 2.96 -4.31
CA LYS A 29 3.27 2.79 -4.50
C LYS A 29 3.91 2.14 -3.28
N GLU A 30 3.52 2.56 -2.08
CA GLU A 30 4.02 2.01 -0.82
C GLU A 30 3.59 0.56 -0.63
N THR A 31 2.33 0.22 -0.92
CA THR A 31 1.87 -1.18 -0.89
C THR A 31 2.61 -2.05 -1.91
N THR A 32 2.91 -1.50 -3.09
CA THR A 32 3.67 -2.24 -4.12
C THR A 32 5.12 -2.51 -3.65
N MET A 33 5.73 -1.57 -2.93
CA MET A 33 7.07 -1.76 -2.35
C MET A 33 7.08 -2.78 -1.21
N THR A 34 6.10 -2.77 -0.31
CA THR A 34 6.00 -3.79 0.77
C THR A 34 5.79 -5.19 0.20
N TYR A 35 4.92 -5.36 -0.81
CA TYR A 35 4.72 -6.66 -1.46
C TYR A 35 5.99 -7.18 -2.14
N ALA A 36 6.81 -6.30 -2.73
CA ALA A 36 8.08 -6.70 -3.32
C ALA A 36 9.08 -7.22 -2.27
N LEU A 37 9.14 -6.56 -1.10
CA LEU A 37 9.99 -6.99 0.03
C LEU A 37 9.52 -8.33 0.61
N GLU A 38 8.22 -8.57 0.71
CA GLU A 38 7.68 -9.87 1.15
C GLU A 38 8.11 -11.02 0.23
N ILE A 39 8.03 -10.80 -1.09
CA ILE A 39 8.48 -11.78 -2.09
C ILE A 39 9.97 -12.06 -1.92
N GLN A 40 10.79 -11.00 -1.81
CA GLN A 40 12.24 -11.14 -1.66
C GLN A 40 12.62 -11.91 -0.38
N VAL A 41 11.92 -11.66 0.74
CA VAL A 41 12.11 -12.41 1.99
C VAL A 41 11.81 -13.90 1.80
N GLU A 42 10.73 -14.25 1.11
CA GLU A 42 10.39 -15.66 0.87
C GLU A 42 11.37 -16.35 -0.08
N GLU A 43 11.85 -15.66 -1.12
CA GLU A 43 12.90 -16.16 -2.02
C GLU A 43 14.19 -16.44 -1.25
N LEU A 44 14.67 -15.48 -0.47
CA LEU A 44 15.88 -15.64 0.36
C LEU A 44 15.72 -16.78 1.38
N ARG A 45 14.53 -16.98 1.96
CA ARG A 45 14.25 -18.14 2.84
C ARG A 45 14.31 -19.46 2.09
N ALA A 46 13.82 -19.52 0.85
CA ALA A 46 13.89 -20.70 0.01
C ALA A 46 15.35 -21.03 -0.37
N GLU A 47 16.12 -20.02 -0.76
CA GLU A 47 17.54 -20.16 -1.06
C GLU A 47 18.34 -20.63 0.17
N MET A 48 18.08 -20.06 1.35
CA MET A 48 18.76 -20.47 2.60
C MET A 48 18.49 -21.93 2.98
N ARG A 49 17.38 -22.52 2.52
CA ARG A 49 17.07 -23.94 2.71
C ARG A 49 17.75 -24.83 1.67
N ALA A 50 18.01 -24.30 0.47
CA ALA A 50 18.65 -25.02 -0.63
C ALA A 50 20.19 -24.95 -0.59
N VAL A 51 20.76 -23.85 -0.07
CA VAL A 51 22.21 -23.63 0.00
C VAL A 51 22.87 -24.54 1.02
N VAL A 52 23.94 -25.21 0.56
CA VAL A 52 24.79 -26.11 1.36
C VAL A 52 26.07 -25.41 1.80
N ASP A 53 26.56 -24.43 1.05
CA ASP A 53 27.78 -23.70 1.37
C ASP A 53 27.60 -22.74 2.56
N ALA A 54 28.54 -22.78 3.50
CA ALA A 54 28.45 -22.02 4.73
C ALA A 54 28.73 -20.52 4.55
N ALA A 55 29.50 -20.12 3.53
CA ALA A 55 29.79 -18.72 3.25
C ALA A 55 28.60 -18.08 2.53
N GLU A 56 28.09 -18.73 1.47
CA GLU A 56 26.87 -18.31 0.77
C GLU A 56 25.68 -18.21 1.73
N ARG A 57 25.51 -19.20 2.63
CA ARG A 57 24.44 -19.16 3.63
C ARG A 57 24.54 -17.96 4.58
N ARG A 58 25.75 -17.50 4.92
CA ARG A 58 25.95 -16.30 5.74
C ARG A 58 25.61 -15.02 4.97
N GLN A 59 25.94 -14.97 3.68
CA GLN A 59 25.59 -13.85 2.82
C GLN A 59 24.08 -13.74 2.66
N ILE A 60 23.41 -14.84 2.31
CA ILE A 60 21.95 -14.90 2.17
C ILE A 60 21.27 -14.55 3.50
N LYS A 61 21.81 -14.99 4.65
CA LYS A 61 21.28 -14.62 5.97
C LYS A 61 21.37 -13.10 6.22
N ALA A 62 22.48 -12.47 5.86
CA ALA A 62 22.64 -11.02 6.01
C ALA A 62 21.66 -10.25 5.12
N GLU A 63 21.46 -10.70 3.87
CA GLU A 63 20.46 -10.14 2.97
C GLU A 63 19.03 -10.32 3.49
N LEU A 64 18.73 -11.51 4.03
CA LEU A 64 17.42 -11.80 4.63
C LEU A 64 17.14 -10.91 5.84
N GLU A 65 18.12 -10.70 6.72
CA GLU A 65 17.99 -9.82 7.88
C GLU A 65 17.74 -8.37 7.47
N LEU A 66 18.44 -7.89 6.43
CA LEU A 66 18.25 -6.54 5.90
C LEU A 66 16.85 -6.36 5.30
N ALA A 67 16.42 -7.29 4.44
CA ALA A 67 15.09 -7.25 3.80
C ALA A 67 13.95 -7.33 4.83
N GLN A 68 14.12 -8.13 5.90
CA GLN A 68 13.15 -8.19 7.01
C GLN A 68 13.09 -6.87 7.80
N ALA A 69 14.24 -6.24 8.06
CA ALA A 69 14.28 -4.95 8.76
C ALA A 69 13.62 -3.84 7.92
N GLU A 70 13.85 -3.84 6.60
CA GLU A 70 13.23 -2.89 5.68
C GLU A 70 11.71 -3.12 5.58
N LEU A 71 11.27 -4.38 5.48
CA LEU A 71 9.85 -4.71 5.49
C LEU A 71 9.18 -4.26 6.80
N ALA A 72 9.82 -4.51 7.95
CA ALA A 72 9.32 -4.08 9.25
C ALA A 72 9.23 -2.55 9.36
N ALA A 73 10.21 -1.81 8.83
CA ALA A 73 10.18 -0.36 8.77
C ALA A 73 9.05 0.15 7.87
N ALA A 74 8.90 -0.41 6.68
CA ALA A 74 7.85 -0.04 5.74
C ALA A 74 6.44 -0.31 6.29
N LEU A 75 6.25 -1.42 7.01
CA LEU A 75 4.99 -1.72 7.72
C LEU A 75 4.74 -0.73 8.87
N ALA A 76 5.76 -0.38 9.65
CA ALA A 76 5.64 0.60 10.73
C ALA A 76 5.33 2.02 10.22
N GLU A 77 5.87 2.41 9.05
CA GLU A 77 5.54 3.67 8.39
C GLU A 77 4.08 3.70 7.90
N GLN A 78 3.58 2.58 7.36
CA GLN A 78 2.18 2.43 7.01
C GLN A 78 1.27 2.51 8.25
N ASP A 79 1.59 1.79 9.32
CA ASP A 79 0.78 1.80 10.56
C ASP A 79 0.83 3.14 11.31
N GLY A 80 1.99 3.79 11.35
CA GLY A 80 2.17 5.12 11.97
C GLY A 80 1.45 6.23 11.22
N SER A 81 1.31 6.11 9.90
CA SER A 81 0.50 7.03 9.07
C SER A 81 -1.01 6.92 9.39
N HIS A 82 -1.45 5.78 9.91
CA HIS A 82 -2.85 5.52 10.27
C HIS A 82 -3.19 5.92 11.71
N SER A 83 -2.21 6.16 12.58
CA SER A 83 -2.38 6.50 14.00
C SER A 83 -1.95 7.94 14.33
N SER A 84 -2.54 8.92 13.65
CA SER A 84 -2.51 10.32 14.08
C SER A 84 -3.90 10.72 14.59
N GLU A 85 -4.30 10.22 15.77
CA GLU A 85 -5.43 10.83 16.49
C GLU A 85 -4.95 12.15 17.11
N PRO A 86 -5.56 13.30 16.76
CA PRO A 86 -5.13 14.59 17.30
C PRO A 86 -5.46 14.65 18.80
N PRO A 87 -4.55 15.10 19.68
CA PRO A 87 -4.95 15.42 21.04
C PRO A 87 -5.81 16.70 20.98
N PHE A 88 -6.97 16.59 21.64
CA PHE A 88 -8.07 17.54 21.79
C PHE A 88 -7.71 19.03 21.74
#